data_AF-A0A820DA85-F1
#
_entry.id   AF-A0A820DA85-F1
#
_cell.length_a   1.000
_cell.length_b   1.000
_cell.length_c   1.000
_cell.angle_alpha   90.00
_cell.angle_beta   90.00
_cell.angle_gamma   90.00
#
_symmetry.space_group_name_H-M   'P 1'
#
loop_
_entity.id
_entity.type
_entity.pdbx_description
1 polymer ?
#
loop_
_entity_poly.entity_id
_entity_poly.type
_entity_poly.pdbx_seq_one_letter_code
_entity_poly.pdbx_strand_id
1 'polypeptide(L)' 'DVPVRTAHRAVFTHAGQVCFAASKIFVHSTLHDAFVSTSIELAKTRIVDDSFGSTTEQGP' A
#
# COMPACT_ATOMS: atom_id res chain seq x y z
N ASP A 1 -2.28 1.51 -13.48
CA ASP A 1 -1.35 1.36 -12.33
C ASP A 1 -1.64 2.39 -11.22
N VAL A 2 -1.95 3.65 -11.57
CA VAL A 2 -2.26 4.75 -10.63
C VAL A 2 -3.26 4.38 -9.52
N PRO A 3 -4.40 3.69 -9.77
CA PRO A 3 -5.36 3.37 -8.72
C PRO A 3 -4.79 2.46 -7.62
N VAL A 4 -3.99 1.45 -8.00
CA VAL A 4 -3.39 0.50 -7.05
C VAL A 4 -2.31 1.19 -6.22
N ARG A 5 -1.47 2.03 -6.84
CA ARG A 5 -0.44 2.79 -6.12
C ARG A 5 -1.03 3.77 -5.11
N THR A 6 -2.11 4.47 -5.47
CA THR A 6 -2.82 5.39 -4.57
C THR A 6 -3.43 4.63 -3.38
N ALA A 7 -4.14 3.54 -3.65
CA ALA A 7 -4.68 2.64 -2.64
C ALA A 7 -3.61 2.12 -1.68
N HIS A 8 -2.49 1.63 -2.23
CA HIS A 8 -1.36 1.11 -1.47
C HIS A 8 -0.76 2.17 -0.56
N ARG A 9 -0.52 3.39 -1.07
CA ARG A 9 -0.04 4.50 -0.26
C ARG A 9 -1.05 4.90 0.83
N ALA A 10 -2.35 4.93 0.51
CA ALA A 10 -3.38 5.35 1.44
C ALA A 10 -3.54 4.43 2.67
N VAL A 11 -3.17 3.14 2.55
CA VAL A 11 -3.20 2.20 3.69
C VAL A 11 -1.86 2.10 4.42
N PHE A 12 -0.72 2.17 3.71
CA PHE A 12 0.60 1.95 4.30
C PHE A 12 1.35 3.23 4.71
N THR A 13 0.82 4.43 4.42
CA THR A 13 1.42 5.69 4.89
C THR A 13 1.54 5.66 6.42
N HIS A 14 2.75 5.94 6.91
CA HIS A 14 3.08 5.90 8.34
C HIS A 14 2.65 4.57 9.02
N ALA A 15 2.86 3.45 8.33
CA ALA A 15 2.44 2.12 8.79
C ALA A 15 0.94 2.00 9.10
N GLY A 16 0.11 2.83 8.47
CA GLY A 16 -1.32 2.90 8.74
C GLY A 16 -1.67 3.60 10.05
N GLN A 17 -0.71 4.21 10.74
CA GLN A 17 -0.89 5.03 11.96
C GLN A 17 -1.43 6.42 11.60
N VAL A 18 -2.51 6.42 10.82
CA VAL A 18 -3.19 7.61 10.31
C VAL A 18 -4.68 7.37 10.50
N CYS A 19 -5.37 8.31 11.16
CA CYS A 19 -6.80 8.16 11.47
C CYS A 19 -7.71 7.94 10.25
N PHE A 20 -7.23 8.34 9.07
CA PHE A 20 -7.91 8.21 7.78
C PHE A 20 -7.21 7.22 6.83
N ALA A 21 -6.46 6.26 7.37
CA ALA A 21 -5.87 5.19 6.57
C ALA A 21 -6.96 4.38 5.85
N ALA A 22 -6.73 4.08 4.58
CA ALA A 22 -7.67 3.35 3.71
C ALA A 22 -7.67 1.84 4.02
N SER A 23 -8.10 1.46 5.23
CA SER A 23 -8.13 0.07 5.72
C SER A 23 -9.09 -0.86 4.96
N LYS A 24 -10.01 -0.30 4.16
CA LYS A 24 -10.94 -1.03 3.29
C LYS A 24 -10.99 -0.37 1.92
N ILE A 25 -10.86 -1.17 0.87
CA ILE A 25 -10.86 -0.72 -0.52
C ILE A 25 -11.86 -1.57 -1.28
N PHE A 26 -12.87 -0.93 -1.88
CA PHE A 26 -13.87 -1.60 -2.70
C PHE A 26 -13.45 -1.54 -4.16
N VAL A 27 -13.38 -2.69 -4.81
CA VAL A 27 -12.95 -2.81 -6.21
C VAL A 27 -14.07 -3.46 -7.00
N HIS A 28 -14.33 -2.93 -8.20
CA HIS A 28 -15.32 -3.50 -9.09
C HIS A 28 -14.95 -4.93 -9.48
N SER A 29 -15.93 -5.83 -9.54
CA SER A 29 -15.71 -7.28 -9.71
C SER A 29 -14.88 -7.62 -10.94
N THR A 30 -15.07 -6.90 -12.05
CA THR A 30 -14.32 -7.11 -13.30
C THR A 30 -12.83 -6.75 -13.21
N LEU A 31 -12.41 -6.02 -12.17
CA LEU A 31 -11.04 -5.56 -11.97
C LEU A 31 -10.38 -6.14 -10.72
N HIS A 32 -11.13 -6.89 -9.91
CA HIS A 32 -10.71 -7.35 -8.58
C HIS A 32 -9.37 -8.08 -8.62
N ASP A 33 -9.25 -9.11 -9.45
CA ASP A 33 -8.08 -9.98 -9.45
C ASP A 33 -6.83 -9.25 -9.96
N ALA A 34 -6.97 -8.41 -10.99
CA ALA A 34 -5.88 -7.59 -11.50
C ALA A 34 -5.40 -6.55 -10.46
N PHE A 35 -6.34 -5.94 -9.75
CA PHE A 35 -6.05 -5.00 -8.67
C PHE A 35 -5.31 -5.69 -7.52
N VAL A 36 -5.82 -6.83 -7.06
CA VAL A 36 -5.26 -7.61 -5.95
C VAL A 36 -3.87 -8.12 -6.31
N SER A 37 -3.68 -8.69 -7.51
CA SER A 37 -2.37 -9.15 -7.96
C SER A 37 -1.33 -8.04 -7.92
N THR A 38 -1.67 -6.85 -8.43
CA THR A 38 -0.73 -5.71 -8.44
C THR A 38 -0.47 -5.21 -7.01
N SER A 39 -1.49 -5.18 -6.16
CA SER A 39 -1.37 -4.76 -4.75
C SER A 39 -0.45 -5.69 -3.95
N ILE A 40 -0.56 -7.00 -4.18
CA ILE A 40 0.30 -8.02 -3.57
C ILE A 40 1.76 -7.80 -3.95
N GLU A 41 2.04 -7.59 -5.24
CA GLU A 41 3.42 -7.39 -5.70
C GLU A 41 4.03 -6.12 -5.08
N LEU A 42 3.28 -5.01 -5.04
CA LEU A 42 3.74 -3.79 -4.35
C LEU A 42 4.02 -4.02 -2.87
N ALA A 43 3.16 -4.78 -2.18
CA ALA A 43 3.35 -5.09 -0.76
C ALA A 43 4.57 -5.97 -0.50
N LYS A 44 4.85 -6.96 -1.36
CA LYS A 44 6.03 -7.82 -1.24
C LYS A 44 7.34 -7.07 -1.47
N THR A 45 7.35 -6.09 -2.37
CA THR A 45 8.56 -5.32 -2.71
C THR A 45 8.83 -4.15 -1.76
N ARG A 46 7.93 -3.88 -0.81
CA ARG A 46 8.01 -2.75 0.10
C ARG A 46 9.15 -2.91 1.11
N ILE A 47 10.00 -1.90 1.24
CA ILE A 47 11.10 -1.90 2.22
C ILE A 47 10.59 -1.40 3.58
N VAL A 48 10.53 -2.31 4.56
CA VAL A 48 10.16 -2.03 5.95
C VAL A 48 11.41 -2.12 6.82
N ASP A 49 11.86 -0.99 7.37
CA ASP A 49 13.13 -0.88 8.11
C ASP A 49 13.17 0.38 8.99
N ASP A 50 14.34 0.82 9.45
CA ASP A 50 14.55 2.08 10.18
C ASP A 50 14.04 3.31 9.42
N SER A 51 13.30 4.17 10.11
CA SER A 51 12.64 5.37 9.54
C SER A 51 13.60 6.44 8.98
N PHE A 52 14.89 6.40 9.34
CA PHE A 52 15.91 7.31 8.82
C PHE A 52 16.70 6.70 7.66
N GLY A 53 16.48 5.42 7.33
CA GLY A 53 17.05 4.78 6.16
C GLY A 53 16.58 5.45 4.87
N SER A 54 17.51 5.82 3.99
CA SER A 54 17.22 6.55 2.75
C SER A 54 16.40 5.75 1.73
N THR A 55 16.36 4.43 1.86
CA THR A 55 15.58 3.52 1.03
C THR A 55 14.33 2.96 1.74
N THR A 56 14.14 3.29 3.02
CA THR A 56 13.00 2.78 3.79
C THR A 56 11.71 3.42 3.30
N GLU A 57 10.72 2.60 3.00
CA GLU A 57 9.39 3.08 2.63
C GLU A 57 8.41 3.10 3.80
N GLN A 58 8.66 2.29 4.82
CA GLN A 58 7.86 2.19 6.03
C GLN A 58 8.73 1.88 7.24
N GLY A 59 8.61 2.71 8.27
CA GLY A 59 9.21 2.44 9.58
C GLY A 59 8.18 1.98 10.61
N PRO A 60 8.64 1.73 11.86
CA PRO A 60 7.77 1.51 13.02
C PRO A 60 6.93 2.75 13.37
#